data_AF-A0A7C9CQT7-F1
#
_entry.id   AF-A0A7C9CQT7-F1
#
_cell.length_a   1.000
_cell.length_b   1.000
_cell.length_c   1.000
_cell.angle_alpha   90.00
_cell.angle_beta   90.00
_cell.angle_gamma   90.00
#
_symmetry.space_group_name_H-M   'P 1'
#
loop_
_entity.id
_entity.type
_entity.pdbx_description
1 polymer ?
#
loop_
_entity_poly.entity_id
_entity_poly.type
_entity_poly.pdbx_seq_one_letter_code
_entity_poly.pdbx_strand_id
1 'polypeptide(L)'
;NDVGMVAWCMEMSTPELPDGRTIIVAANDVTFKAGSFGPREDAFFLAVTDLACAKKLPLIYLAANSGARLGVAEEVKACFRVGWSDESNPENGFQYLYLTAEDYARIG
;
A
#
# COMPACT_ATOMS: atom_id res chain seq x y z
N ASN A 1 12.62 -3.60 -6.21
CA ASN A 1 11.23 -4.04 -6.38
C ASN A 1 10.42 -2.83 -6.87
N ASP A 2 9.26 -3.02 -7.48
CA ASP A 2 8.36 -1.93 -7.91
C ASP A 2 7.04 -1.92 -7.10
N VAL A 3 6.99 -2.78 -6.07
CA VAL A 3 5.93 -2.98 -5.08
C VAL A 3 6.63 -3.13 -3.73
N GLY A 4 6.08 -2.56 -2.65
CA GLY A 4 6.63 -2.60 -1.29
C GLY A 4 6.57 -3.97 -0.57
N MET A 5 6.48 -5.05 -1.34
CA MET A 5 6.42 -6.43 -0.88
C MET A 5 7.29 -7.29 -1.80
N VAL A 6 8.05 -8.20 -1.22
CA VAL A 6 8.92 -9.14 -1.94
C VAL A 6 8.72 -10.54 -1.40
N ALA A 7 8.99 -11.55 -2.23
CA ALA A 7 8.95 -12.93 -1.81
C ALA A 7 9.99 -13.78 -2.53
N TRP A 8 10.42 -14.86 -1.86
CA TRP A 8 11.35 -15.85 -2.39
C TRP A 8 10.80 -17.25 -2.16
N CYS A 9 10.98 -18.11 -3.15
CA CYS A 9 10.87 -19.56 -2.98
C CYS A 9 12.28 -20.08 -2.73
N MET A 10 12.52 -20.66 -1.56
CA MET A 10 13.84 -21.11 -1.13
C MET A 10 13.85 -22.63 -1.00
N GLU A 11 14.84 -23.27 -1.59
CA GLU A 11 15.17 -24.67 -1.32
C GLU A 11 16.35 -24.72 -0.36
N MET A 12 16.20 -25.47 0.72
CA MET A 12 17.19 -25.52 1.79
C MET A 12 17.36 -26.95 2.29
N SER A 13 18.60 -27.42 2.38
CA SER A 13 18.96 -28.63 3.11
C SER A 13 19.26 -28.26 4.56
N THR A 14 18.63 -28.94 5.51
CA THR A 14 18.88 -28.76 6.95
C THR A 14 19.35 -30.08 7.55
N PRO A 15 20.02 -30.09 8.72
CA PRO A 15 20.45 -31.35 9.35
C PRO A 15 19.31 -32.36 9.56
N GLU A 16 18.11 -31.86 9.82
CA GLU A 16 16.89 -32.64 10.05
C GLU A 16 16.26 -33.15 8.74
N LEU A 17 16.55 -32.50 7.61
CA LEU A 17 16.09 -32.91 6.28
C LEU A 17 17.19 -32.65 5.22
N PRO A 18 18.22 -33.51 5.15
CA PRO A 18 19.36 -33.31 4.26
C PRO A 18 18.98 -33.32 2.77
N ASP A 19 17.96 -34.09 2.42
CA ASP A 19 17.39 -34.18 1.05
C ASP A 19 16.71 -32.88 0.60
N GLY A 20 16.56 -31.90 1.50
CA GLY A 20 16.05 -30.58 1.18
C GLY A 20 14.57 -30.39 1.46
N ARG A 21 14.20 -29.15 1.76
CA ARG A 21 12.82 -28.68 1.85
C ARG A 21 12.65 -27.37 1.12
N THR A 22 11.46 -27.14 0.58
CA THR A 22 11.08 -25.85 0.02
C THR A 22 10.28 -25.05 1.05
N ILE A 23 10.59 -23.76 1.16
CA ILE A 23 9.79 -22.78 1.90
C ILE A 23 9.53 -21.55 1.03
N ILE A 24 8.51 -20.78 1.38
CA ILE A 24 8.27 -19.47 0.79
C ILE A 24 8.45 -18.43 1.90
N VAL A 25 9.20 -17.37 1.60
CA VAL A 25 9.41 -16.24 2.52
C VAL A 25 8.88 -14.99 1.85
N ALA A 26 7.98 -14.27 2.51
CA ALA A 26 7.48 -12.95 2.09
C ALA A 26 7.93 -11.88 3.08
N ALA A 27 8.22 -10.68 2.61
CA ALA A 27 8.66 -9.56 3.45
C ALA A 27 8.20 -8.22 2.88
N ASN A 28 7.74 -7.32 3.75
CA ASN A 28 7.59 -5.92 3.36
C ASN A 28 8.96 -5.29 3.14
N ASP A 29 9.03 -4.37 2.18
CA ASP A 29 10.15 -3.45 2.06
C ASP A 29 9.85 -2.17 2.84
N VAL A 30 10.38 -2.06 4.06
CA VAL A 30 10.16 -0.90 4.93
C VAL A 30 10.67 0.41 4.30
N THR A 31 11.63 0.33 3.37
CA THR A 31 12.17 1.50 2.68
C THR A 31 11.24 2.01 1.59
N PHE A 32 10.30 1.17 1.14
CA PHE A 32 9.29 1.54 0.16
C PHE A 32 8.00 2.00 0.85
N LYS A 33 7.77 3.31 0.90
CA LYS A 33 6.56 3.92 1.52
C LYS A 33 6.29 3.38 2.94
N ALA A 34 7.34 3.32 3.77
CA ALA A 34 7.30 2.79 5.14
C ALA A 34 6.82 1.33 5.26
N GLY A 35 6.92 0.55 4.18
CA GLY A 35 6.38 -0.82 4.10
C GLY A 35 4.85 -0.88 4.10
N SER A 36 4.16 0.24 3.87
CA SER A 36 2.69 0.29 3.88
C SER A 36 2.05 -0.57 2.79
N PHE A 37 0.91 -1.17 3.12
CA PHE A 37 0.10 -2.00 2.24
C PHE A 37 -0.81 -1.14 1.36
N GLY A 38 -0.52 -1.09 0.06
CA GLY A 38 -1.47 -0.64 -0.94
C GLY A 38 -2.01 -1.82 -1.76
N PRO A 39 -2.93 -1.56 -2.72
CA PRO A 39 -3.59 -2.62 -3.48
C PRO A 39 -2.63 -3.56 -4.22
N ARG A 40 -1.47 -3.06 -4.68
CA ARG A 40 -0.44 -3.87 -5.35
C ARG A 40 0.30 -4.77 -4.38
N GLU A 41 0.66 -4.25 -3.20
CA GLU A 41 1.30 -5.03 -2.13
C GLU A 41 0.36 -6.12 -1.61
N ASP A 42 -0.92 -5.80 -1.41
CA ASP A 42 -1.95 -6.76 -0.99
C ASP A 42 -2.15 -7.87 -2.03
N ALA A 43 -2.30 -7.50 -3.31
CA ALA A 43 -2.46 -8.46 -4.40
C ALA A 43 -1.23 -9.38 -4.54
N PHE A 44 -0.03 -8.83 -4.37
CA PHE A 44 1.20 -9.62 -4.38
C PHE A 44 1.26 -10.61 -3.20
N PHE A 45 0.97 -10.14 -1.99
CA PHE A 45 0.97 -11.00 -0.80
C PHE A 45 -0.10 -12.10 -0.87
N LEU A 46 -1.29 -11.79 -1.43
CA LEU A 46 -2.33 -12.77 -1.71
C LEU A 46 -1.83 -13.86 -2.67
N ALA A 47 -1.26 -13.47 -3.82
CA ALA A 47 -0.76 -14.42 -4.81
C ALA A 47 0.35 -15.33 -4.24
N VAL A 48 1.23 -14.80 -3.39
CA VAL A 48 2.27 -15.58 -2.69
C VAL A 48 1.66 -16.56 -1.70
N THR A 49 0.64 -16.12 -0.96
CA THR A 49 -0.07 -16.96 0.01
C THR A 49 -0.84 -18.08 -0.67
N ASP A 50 -1.56 -17.77 -1.75
CA ASP A 50 -2.29 -18.76 -2.55
C ASP A 50 -1.34 -19.82 -3.13
N LEU A 51 -0.16 -19.40 -3.60
CA LEU A 51 0.88 -20.31 -4.08
C LEU A 51 1.39 -21.24 -2.96
N ALA A 52 1.65 -20.70 -1.76
CA ALA A 52 2.08 -21.48 -0.61
C ALA A 52 1.01 -22.52 -0.20
N CYS A 53 -0.26 -22.10 -0.15
CA CYS A 53 -1.39 -22.97 0.15
C CYS A 53 -1.56 -24.08 -0.90
N ALA A 54 -1.55 -23.73 -2.19
CA ALA A 54 -1.69 -24.69 -3.29
C ALA A 54 -0.58 -25.75 -3.29
N LYS A 55 0.66 -25.34 -3.00
CA LYS A 55 1.82 -26.25 -2.91
C LYS A 55 1.99 -26.91 -1.54
N LYS A 56 1.17 -26.53 -0.54
CA LYS A 56 1.29 -26.97 0.86
C LYS A 56 2.69 -26.73 1.45
N LEU A 57 3.29 -25.58 1.10
CA LEU A 57 4.61 -25.18 1.60
C LEU A 57 4.48 -24.25 2.81
N PRO A 58 5.43 -24.31 3.76
CA PRO A 58 5.52 -23.31 4.81
C PRO A 58 5.72 -21.91 4.23
N LEU A 59 4.89 -20.97 4.66
CA LEU A 59 5.03 -19.55 4.38
C LEU A 59 5.54 -18.82 5.63
N ILE A 60 6.67 -18.16 5.51
CA ILE A 60 7.24 -17.30 6.56
C ILE A 60 7.04 -15.85 6.15
N TYR A 61 6.49 -15.03 7.04
CA TYR A 61 6.27 -13.61 6.79
C TYR A 61 7.13 -12.76 7.72
N LEU A 62 8.01 -11.94 7.14
CA LEU A 62 8.84 -10.97 7.84
C LEU A 62 8.12 -9.62 7.84
N ALA A 63 7.46 -9.31 8.96
CA ALA A 63 6.63 -8.13 9.09
C ALA A 63 7.44 -6.91 9.53
N ALA A 64 7.69 -5.99 8.60
CA ALA A 64 8.26 -4.66 8.86
C ALA A 64 7.48 -3.62 8.06
N ASN A 65 6.31 -3.22 8.57
CA ASN A 65 5.37 -2.35 7.87
C ASN A 65 4.69 -1.35 8.81
N SER A 66 4.00 -0.37 8.20
CA SER A 66 3.20 0.64 8.89
C SER A 66 1.68 0.44 8.70
N GLY A 67 1.23 -0.78 8.40
CA GLY A 67 -0.18 -1.07 8.10
C GLY A 67 -0.66 -0.57 6.74
N ALA A 68 -1.96 -0.30 6.62
CA ALA A 68 -2.60 0.12 5.38
C ALA A 68 -2.10 1.50 4.91
N ARG A 69 -1.91 1.65 3.60
CA ARG A 69 -1.47 2.90 3.00
C ARG A 69 -2.59 3.93 3.04
N LEU A 70 -2.37 4.99 3.81
CA LEU A 70 -3.22 6.17 3.80
C LEU A 70 -2.78 7.12 2.68
N GLY A 71 -3.75 7.77 2.04
CA GLY A 71 -3.52 8.74 1.00
C GLY A 71 -4.74 9.63 0.80
N VAL A 72 -4.49 10.85 0.31
CA VAL A 72 -5.50 11.79 -0.17
C VAL A 72 -5.18 12.13 -1.62
N ALA A 73 -6.16 12.63 -2.37
CA ALA A 73 -5.94 13.13 -3.73
C ALA A 73 -5.15 14.46 -3.66
N GLU A 74 -3.82 14.40 -3.78
CA GLU A 74 -2.96 15.59 -3.68
C GLU A 74 -3.24 16.59 -4.81
N GLU A 75 -3.66 16.12 -5.99
CA GLU A 75 -4.07 16.93 -7.13
C GLU A 75 -5.31 17.79 -6.83
N VAL A 76 -6.29 17.25 -6.11
CA VAL A 76 -7.48 17.97 -5.66
C VAL A 76 -7.11 18.91 -4.50
N LYS A 77 -6.33 18.40 -3.53
CA LYS A 77 -5.86 19.16 -2.37
C LYS A 77 -5.08 20.43 -2.77
N ALA A 78 -4.35 20.37 -3.88
CA ALA A 78 -3.57 21.49 -4.38
C ALA A 78 -4.41 22.64 -4.97
N CYS A 79 -5.70 22.42 -5.29
CA CYS A 79 -6.51 23.42 -6.00
C CYS A 79 -7.97 23.57 -5.54
N PHE A 80 -8.44 22.78 -4.57
CA PHE A 80 -9.77 23.02 -4.00
C PHE A 80 -9.86 24.39 -3.34
N ARG A 81 -11.05 24.97 -3.42
CA ARG A 81 -11.42 26.22 -2.75
C ARG A 81 -12.52 25.93 -1.75
N VAL A 82 -12.63 26.80 -0.75
CA VAL A 82 -13.65 26.72 0.30
C VAL A 82 -14.71 27.78 0.00
N GLY A 83 -15.98 27.38 -0.03
CA GLY A 83 -17.10 28.32 -0.04
C GLY A 83 -17.42 28.72 1.39
N TRP A 84 -16.76 29.76 1.90
CA TRP A 84 -16.96 30.25 3.27
C TRP A 84 -18.37 30.83 3.45
N SER A 85 -18.91 30.74 4.66
CA SER A 85 -20.18 31.41 4.99
C SER A 85 -20.03 32.93 4.98
N ASP A 86 -18.86 33.42 5.39
CA ASP A 86 -18.42 34.81 5.32
C ASP A 86 -16.93 34.83 4.95
N GLU A 87 -16.60 35.37 3.77
CA GLU A 87 -15.23 35.45 3.26
C GLU A 87 -14.30 36.31 4.14
N SER A 88 -14.87 37.24 4.92
CA SER A 88 -14.10 38.09 5.82
C SER A 88 -13.83 37.47 7.19
N ASN A 89 -14.61 36.45 7.59
CA ASN A 89 -14.52 35.78 8.90
C ASN A 89 -14.63 34.24 8.74
N PRO A 90 -13.59 33.55 8.22
CA PRO A 90 -13.62 32.11 7.90
C PRO A 90 -13.96 31.19 9.09
N GLU A 91 -13.71 31.62 10.32
CA GLU A 91 -14.04 30.91 11.56
C GLU A 91 -15.56 30.70 11.75
N ASN A 92 -16.39 31.47 11.05
CA ASN A 92 -17.84 31.29 11.03
C ASN A 92 -18.28 30.04 10.24
N GLY A 93 -17.32 29.30 9.69
CA GLY A 93 -17.55 28.03 9.01
C GLY A 93 -17.70 28.17 7.50
N PHE A 94 -17.91 27.03 6.84
CA PHE A 94 -18.01 26.91 5.39
C PHE A 94 -19.25 26.10 4.99
N GLN A 95 -19.68 26.26 3.74
CA GLN A 95 -20.83 25.57 3.18
C GLN A 95 -20.42 24.36 2.32
N TYR A 96 -19.32 24.49 1.56
CA TYR A 96 -18.86 23.44 0.63
C TYR A 96 -17.39 23.62 0.24
N LEU A 97 -16.82 22.58 -0.37
CA LEU A 97 -15.55 22.63 -1.10
C LEU A 97 -15.83 22.58 -2.60
N TYR A 98 -15.10 23.33 -3.41
CA TYR A 98 -15.33 23.39 -4.85
C TYR A 98 -14.04 23.56 -5.65
N LEU A 99 -14.14 23.36 -6.96
CA LEU A 99 -13.09 23.66 -7.94
C LEU A 99 -13.58 24.74 -8.87
N THR A 100 -12.67 25.56 -9.40
CA THR A 100 -13.01 26.42 -10.52
C THR A 100 -13.22 25.58 -11.78
N ALA A 101 -13.92 26.12 -12.78
CA ALA A 101 -14.07 25.43 -14.05
C ALA A 101 -12.72 25.10 -14.71
N GLU A 102 -11.72 25.99 -14.54
CA GLU A 102 -10.35 25.79 -15.02
C GLU A 102 -9.64 24.66 -14.27
N ASP A 103 -9.67 24.66 -12.93
CA ASP A 103 -9.04 23.61 -12.13
C ASP A 103 -9.71 22.25 -12.35
N TYR A 104 -11.03 22.23 -12.45
CA TYR A 104 -11.80 21.03 -12.77
C TYR A 104 -11.39 20.45 -14.14
N ALA A 105 -11.30 21.29 -15.18
CA ALA A 105 -10.86 20.87 -16.51
C ALA A 105 -9.39 20.45 -16.57
N ARG A 106 -8.56 20.87 -15.61
CA ARG A 106 -7.14 20.52 -15.53
C ARG A 106 -6.88 19.17 -14.88
N ILE A 107 -7.68 18.78 -13.88
CA ILE A 107 -7.47 17.55 -13.09
C ILE A 107 -8.43 16.40 -13.43
N GLY A 108 -9.56 16.69 -14.08
CA GLY A 108 -10.50 15.70 -14.61
C GLY A 108 -10.10 15.22 -15.99
#